data_AF-A0AAJ1R138-F1
#
_entry.id   AF-A0AAJ1R138-F1
#
_cell.length_a   1.000
_cell.length_b   1.000
_cell.length_c   1.000
_cell.angle_alpha   90.00
_cell.angle_beta   90.00
_cell.angle_gamma   90.00
#
_symmetry.space_group_name_H-M   'P 1'
#
loop_
_entity.id
_entity.type
_entity.pdbx_description
1 polymer ?
#
loop_
_entity_poly.entity_id
_entity_poly.type
_entity_poly.pdbx_seq_one_letter_code
_entity_poly.pdbx_strand_id
1 'polypeptide(L)'
;MAETNAFALISNCKQLTSYAGLDIQQNQSGSREGKTRISKKGNSFIRYALYMPALCASRFNPSMKSFYRNLTERKPAKKIAVTAVARKLLCLIYVLWKKEEEFNINYEENKNTDRVSPV
;
A
#
# COMPACT_ATOMS: atom_id res chain seq x y z
N MET A 1 -5.41 11.87 -20.91
CA MET A 1 -5.14 12.69 -19.70
C MET A 1 -4.71 11.73 -18.60
N ALA A 2 -3.42 11.71 -18.22
CA ALA A 2 -2.92 10.79 -17.20
C ALA A 2 -3.41 11.25 -15.81
N GLU A 3 -4.26 10.47 -15.16
CA GLU A 3 -5.07 10.89 -14.00
C GLU A 3 -4.27 11.43 -12.79
N THR A 4 -2.98 11.13 -12.67
CA THR A 4 -2.09 11.56 -11.57
C THR A 4 -1.03 12.58 -11.97
N ASN A 5 -1.02 13.06 -13.22
CA ASN A 5 0.05 13.89 -13.77
C ASN A 5 1.46 13.34 -13.44
N ALA A 6 1.65 12.03 -13.63
CA ALA A 6 2.89 11.31 -13.31
C ALA A 6 3.41 11.52 -11.86
N PHE A 7 2.50 11.66 -10.88
CA PHE A 7 2.85 11.92 -9.47
C PHE A 7 3.60 13.24 -9.22
N ALA A 8 3.67 14.15 -10.20
CA ALA A 8 4.46 15.39 -10.12
C ALA A 8 4.07 16.31 -8.95
N LEU A 9 2.81 16.24 -8.50
CA LEU A 9 2.29 17.05 -7.38
C LEU A 9 2.30 16.31 -6.04
N ILE A 10 2.87 15.10 -5.99
CA ILE A 10 2.88 14.26 -4.79
C ILE A 10 4.20 14.44 -4.06
N SER A 11 4.10 14.98 -2.86
CA SER A 11 5.24 15.25 -1.98
C SER A 11 5.56 14.07 -1.06
N ASN A 12 4.55 13.26 -0.69
CA ASN A 12 4.68 12.18 0.28
C ASN A 12 3.74 11.00 -0.02
N CYS A 13 4.18 9.78 0.31
CA CYS A 13 3.38 8.55 0.25
C CYS A 13 2.02 8.68 0.94
N LYS A 14 1.91 9.39 2.07
CA LYS A 14 0.63 9.64 2.76
C LYS A 14 -0.35 10.44 1.91
N GLN A 15 0.14 11.47 1.22
CA GLN A 15 -0.66 12.28 0.31
C GLN A 15 -1.15 11.43 -0.86
N LEU A 16 -0.28 10.59 -1.42
CA LEU A 16 -0.64 9.63 -2.47
C LEU A 16 -1.71 8.63 -2.03
N THR A 17 -1.60 8.10 -0.82
CA THR A 17 -2.58 7.14 -0.31
C THR A 17 -3.94 7.78 -0.07
N SER A 18 -3.95 9.01 0.42
CA SER A 18 -5.17 9.80 0.60
C SER A 18 -5.81 10.14 -0.75
N TYR A 19 -5.01 10.57 -1.73
CA TYR A 19 -5.44 10.86 -3.10
C TYR A 19 -6.05 9.63 -3.79
N ALA A 20 -5.43 8.46 -3.65
CA ALA A 20 -5.98 7.20 -4.15
C ALA A 20 -7.20 6.71 -3.35
N GLY A 21 -7.47 7.26 -2.16
CA GLY A 21 -8.53 6.78 -1.27
C GLY A 21 -8.27 5.37 -0.73
N LEU A 22 -7.00 4.97 -0.64
CA LEU A 22 -6.57 3.71 -0.02
C LEU A 22 -6.30 3.87 1.48
N ASP A 23 -6.53 5.08 2.01
CA ASP A 23 -6.47 5.34 3.44
C ASP A 23 -7.70 4.76 4.17
N ILE A 24 -7.42 4.10 5.29
CA ILE A 24 -8.43 3.45 6.11
C ILE A 24 -8.90 4.47 7.13
N GLN A 25 -10.06 5.08 6.88
CA GLN A 25 -10.60 6.09 7.78
C GLN A 25 -11.40 5.43 8.89
N GLN A 26 -10.95 5.63 10.14
CA GLN A 26 -11.75 5.25 11.30
C GLN A 26 -12.91 6.26 11.41
N ASN A 27 -14.15 5.77 11.34
CA ASN A 27 -15.31 6.62 11.51
C ASN A 27 -15.66 6.70 13.00
N GLN A 28 -14.97 7.58 13.71
CA GLN A 28 -15.30 7.93 15.09
C GLN A 28 -16.18 9.19 15.08
N SER A 29 -17.49 9.02 15.26
CA SER A 29 -18.39 10.14 15.54
C SER A 29 -18.84 10.04 16.99
N GLY A 30 -18.26 10.87 17.86
CA GLY A 30 -18.75 11.21 19.21
C GLY A 30 -18.85 10.06 20.23
N SER A 31 -19.71 9.07 19.99
CA SER A 31 -20.10 8.02 20.94
C SER A 31 -20.22 6.62 20.32
N ARG A 32 -19.82 6.44 19.05
CA ARG A 32 -19.93 5.15 18.33
C ARG A 32 -18.65 4.85 17.56
N GLU A 33 -18.01 3.73 17.89
CA GLU A 33 -16.97 3.14 17.03
C GLU A 33 -17.65 2.46 15.83
N GLY A 34 -17.75 3.18 14.72
CA GLY A 34 -18.25 2.62 13.47
C GLY A 34 -17.26 1.60 12.88
N LYS A 35 -17.75 0.59 12.17
CA LYS A 35 -16.90 -0.35 11.41
C LYS A 35 -15.95 0.45 10.52
N THR A 36 -14.65 0.17 10.63
CA THR A 36 -13.60 0.77 9.81
C THR A 36 -13.92 0.59 8.32
N ARG A 37 -14.05 1.70 7.58
CA ARG A 37 -14.36 1.70 6.13
C ARG A 37 -13.24 2.39 5.35
N ILE A 38 -13.05 1.94 4.12
CA ILE A 38 -12.12 2.56 3.18
C ILE A 38 -12.67 3.94 2.81
N SER A 39 -11.82 4.97 2.79
CA SER A 39 -12.24 6.30 2.38
C SER A 39 -12.65 6.30 0.90
N LYS A 40 -13.93 6.55 0.61
CA LYS A 40 -14.43 6.66 -0.78
C LYS A 40 -14.07 8.00 -1.44
N LYS A 41 -13.38 8.91 -0.74
CA LYS A 41 -13.11 10.28 -1.19
C LYS A 41 -11.99 10.42 -2.21
N GLY A 42 -11.18 9.39 -2.44
CA GLY A 42 -10.09 9.43 -3.43
C GLY A 42 -10.49 8.90 -4.82
N ASN A 43 -9.53 8.89 -5.74
CA ASN A 43 -9.71 8.41 -7.11
C ASN A 43 -10.10 6.91 -7.15
N SER A 44 -11.31 6.62 -7.65
CA SER A 44 -11.85 5.26 -7.76
C SER A 44 -11.15 4.39 -8.79
N PHE A 45 -10.63 4.99 -9.88
CA PHE A 45 -9.94 4.27 -10.94
C PHE A 45 -8.62 3.68 -10.42
N ILE A 46 -7.83 4.46 -9.68
CA ILE A 46 -6.58 3.98 -9.05
C ILE A 46 -6.85 2.82 -8.08
N ARG A 47 -7.93 2.89 -7.28
CA ARG A 47 -8.30 1.77 -6.40
C ARG A 47 -8.64 0.50 -7.18
N TYR A 48 -9.39 0.65 -8.26
CA TYR A 48 -9.78 -0.47 -9.11
C TYR A 48 -8.57 -1.09 -9.81
N ALA A 49 -7.71 -0.25 -10.40
CA ALA A 49 -6.48 -0.66 -11.06
C ALA A 49 -5.51 -1.39 -10.11
N LEU A 50 -5.42 -0.96 -8.84
CA LEU A 50 -4.54 -1.58 -7.85
C LEU A 50 -5.15 -2.81 -7.14
N TYR A 51 -6.45 -3.06 -7.29
CA TYR A 51 -7.10 -4.17 -6.60
C TYR A 51 -6.58 -5.53 -7.08
N MET A 52 -6.53 -5.74 -8.41
CA MET A 52 -6.06 -6.99 -8.99
C MET A 52 -4.55 -7.24 -8.75
N PRO A 53 -3.65 -6.24 -8.95
CA PRO A 53 -2.25 -6.37 -8.55
C PRO A 53 -2.07 -6.69 -7.06
N ALA A 54 -2.87 -6.08 -6.17
CA ALA A 54 -2.80 -6.37 -4.74
C ALA A 54 -3.18 -7.81 -4.40
N LEU A 55 -4.20 -8.36 -5.08
CA LEU A 55 -4.57 -9.78 -4.94
C LEU A 55 -3.43 -10.69 -5.40
N CYS A 56 -2.86 -10.44 -6.57
CA CYS A 56 -1.72 -11.22 -7.08
C CYS A 56 -0.51 -11.13 -6.14
N ALA A 57 -0.14 -9.93 -5.71
CA ALA A 57 0.98 -9.71 -4.80
C ALA A 57 0.75 -10.44 -3.46
N SER A 58 -0.47 -10.42 -2.92
CA SER A 58 -0.79 -11.12 -1.67
C SER A 58 -0.63 -12.64 -1.76
N ARG A 59 -0.66 -13.21 -2.97
CA ARG A 59 -0.58 -14.66 -3.20
C ARG A 59 0.82 -15.12 -3.60
N PHE A 60 1.50 -14.37 -4.47
CA PHE A 60 2.76 -14.77 -5.10
C PHE A 60 4.00 -14.12 -4.49
N ASN A 61 3.90 -12.91 -3.96
CA ASN A 61 5.06 -12.22 -3.38
C ASN A 61 5.20 -12.60 -1.89
N PRO A 62 6.31 -13.23 -1.45
CA PRO A 62 6.47 -13.69 -0.08
C PRO A 62 6.33 -12.58 0.99
N SER A 63 6.90 -11.39 0.73
CA SER A 63 6.84 -10.23 1.64
C SER A 63 5.43 -9.64 1.74
N MET A 64 4.69 -9.62 0.63
CA MET A 64 3.31 -9.13 0.62
C MET A 64 2.33 -10.17 1.18
N LYS A 65 2.61 -11.45 0.96
CA LYS A 65 1.85 -12.59 1.49
C LYS A 65 1.94 -12.67 3.01
N SER A 66 3.14 -12.53 3.58
CA SER A 66 3.32 -12.49 5.04
C SER A 66 2.61 -11.28 5.64
N PHE A 67 2.74 -10.10 5.03
CA PHE A 67 2.03 -8.89 5.46
C PHE A 67 0.50 -9.06 5.41
N TYR A 68 -0.03 -9.62 4.32
CA TYR A 68 -1.46 -9.90 4.18
C TYR A 68 -1.94 -10.88 5.26
N ARG A 69 -1.21 -11.98 5.47
CA ARG A 69 -1.53 -13.01 6.47
C ARG A 69 -1.58 -12.42 7.88
N ASN A 70 -0.53 -11.71 8.29
CA ASN A 70 -0.45 -11.05 9.61
C ASN A 70 -1.62 -10.10 9.83
N LEU A 71 -2.06 -9.40 8.78
CA LEU A 71 -3.17 -8.46 8.88
C LEU A 71 -4.53 -9.17 8.94
N THR A 72 -4.71 -10.27 8.21
CA THR A 72 -5.94 -11.09 8.29
C THR A 72 -6.07 -11.82 9.62
N GLU A 73 -4.96 -12.21 10.25
CA GLU A 73 -4.96 -12.81 11.59
C GLU A 73 -5.38 -11.78 12.66
N ARG A 74 -4.98 -10.52 12.51
CA ARG A 74 -5.35 -9.43 13.44
C ARG A 74 -6.74 -8.84 13.19
N LYS A 75 -7.21 -8.82 11.94
CA LYS A 75 -8.51 -8.24 11.55
C LYS A 75 -9.23 -9.18 10.57
N PRO A 76 -10.43 -9.70 10.90
CA PRO A 76 -11.11 -10.70 10.08
C PRO A 76 -11.60 -10.18 8.72
N ALA A 77 -11.58 -8.86 8.50
CA ALA A 77 -12.06 -8.26 7.26
C ALA A 77 -11.01 -8.35 6.14
N LYS A 78 -11.08 -9.43 5.34
CA LYS A 78 -10.20 -9.67 4.17
C LYS A 78 -10.08 -8.45 3.22
N LYS A 79 -11.16 -7.70 3.00
CA LYS A 79 -11.14 -6.49 2.17
C LYS A 79 -10.20 -5.40 2.71
N ILE A 80 -10.10 -5.25 4.02
CA ILE A 80 -9.18 -4.30 4.65
C ILE A 80 -7.74 -4.74 4.40
N ALA A 81 -7.47 -6.04 4.48
CA ALA A 81 -6.14 -6.57 4.22
C ALA A 81 -5.69 -6.37 2.77
N VAL A 82 -6.56 -6.63 1.78
CA VAL A 82 -6.25 -6.35 0.36
C VAL A 82 -6.01 -4.86 0.13
N THR A 83 -6.81 -3.98 0.75
CA THR A 83 -6.63 -2.52 0.63
C THR A 83 -5.31 -2.06 1.23
N ALA A 84 -4.88 -2.66 2.34
CA ALA A 84 -3.57 -2.37 2.94
C ALA A 84 -2.40 -2.84 2.05
N VAL A 85 -2.54 -3.99 1.38
CA VAL A 85 -1.56 -4.45 0.38
C VAL A 85 -1.51 -3.50 -0.81
N ALA A 86 -2.67 -3.08 -1.34
CA ALA A 86 -2.74 -2.09 -2.42
C ALA A 86 -2.05 -0.76 -2.05
N ARG A 87 -2.26 -0.29 -0.81
CA ARG A 87 -1.54 0.87 -0.25
C ARG A 87 -0.02 0.65 -0.24
N LYS A 88 0.44 -0.52 0.20
CA LYS A 88 1.88 -0.84 0.27
C LYS A 88 2.50 -0.88 -1.14
N LEU A 89 1.80 -1.45 -2.12
CA LEU A 89 2.21 -1.44 -3.53
C LEU A 89 2.28 -0.03 -4.10
N LEU A 90 1.27 0.80 -3.85
CA LEU A 90 1.25 2.17 -4.37
C LEU A 90 2.42 3.00 -3.83
N CYS A 91 2.73 2.86 -2.54
CA CYS A 91 3.91 3.50 -1.95
C CYS A 91 5.20 2.97 -2.59
N LEU A 92 5.29 1.67 -2.86
CA LEU A 92 6.46 1.07 -3.48
C LEU A 92 6.67 1.61 -4.90
N ILE A 93 5.63 1.68 -5.72
CA ILE A 93 5.68 2.26 -7.07
C ILE A 93 6.20 3.70 -7.01
N TYR A 94 5.67 4.51 -6.08
CA TYR A 94 6.10 5.90 -5.92
C TYR A 94 7.56 6.04 -5.48
N VAL A 95 8.03 5.18 -4.57
CA VAL A 95 9.43 5.21 -4.11
C VAL A 95 10.37 4.81 -5.24
N LEU A 96 10.06 3.74 -5.98
CA LEU A 96 10.86 3.30 -7.12
C LEU A 96 10.92 4.39 -8.20
N TRP A 97 9.78 5.00 -8.52
CA TRP A 97 9.72 6.11 -9.47
C TRP A 97 10.55 7.32 -9.00
N LYS A 98 10.46 7.70 -7.72
CA LYS A 98 11.20 8.84 -7.17
C LYS A 98 12.72 8.61 -7.11
N LYS A 99 13.14 7.37 -6.91
CA LYS A 99 14.55 6.99 -6.84
C LYS A 99 15.14 6.57 -8.18
N GLU A 100 14.31 6.41 -9.22
CA GLU A 100 14.69 5.82 -10.49
C GLU A 100 15.35 4.43 -10.32
N GLU A 101 14.86 3.66 -9.35
CA GLU A 101 15.35 2.32 -9.02
C GLU A 101 14.38 1.24 -9.54
N GLU A 102 14.92 0.09 -9.95
CA GLU A 102 14.11 -1.07 -10.33
C GLU A 102 13.59 -1.84 -9.12
N PHE A 103 12.45 -2.51 -9.29
CA PHE A 103 11.89 -3.34 -8.22
C PHE A 103 12.77 -4.58 -7.98
N ASN A 104 13.32 -4.68 -6.78
CA ASN A 104 14.08 -5.85 -6.35
C ASN A 104 13.28 -6.66 -5.29
N ILE A 105 13.00 -7.92 -5.60
CA ILE A 105 12.27 -8.84 -4.70
C ILE A 105 13.06 -9.13 -3.42
N ASN A 106 14.39 -9.16 -3.51
CA ASN A 106 15.31 -9.47 -2.42
C ASN A 106 15.84 -8.21 -1.73
N TYR A 107 15.21 -7.06 -1.93
CA TYR A 107 15.65 -5.79 -1.31
C TYR A 107 15.77 -5.89 0.23
N GLU A 108 14.84 -6.60 0.88
CA GLU A 108 14.86 -6.80 2.33
C GLU A 108 16.03 -7.70 2.78
N GLU A 109 16.45 -8.66 1.95
CA GLU A 109 17.61 -9.53 2.20
C GLU A 109 18.91 -8.76 1.99
N ASN A 110 19.04 -8.03 0.89
CA ASN A 110 20.21 -7.20 0.57
C ASN A 110 20.46 -6.12 1.62
N LYS A 111 19.40 -5.46 2.10
CA LYS A 111 19.50 -4.46 3.17
C LYS A 111 20.01 -5.05 4.48
N ASN A 112 19.77 -6.33 4.73
CA ASN A 112 20.28 -7.00 5.93
C ASN A 112 21.76 -7.37 5.75
N THR A 113 22.17 -7.76 4.56
CA THR A 113 23.58 -8.00 4.20
C THR A 113 24.44 -6.74 4.31
N ASP A 114 23.93 -5.58 3.84
CA ASP A 114 24.61 -4.28 3.94
C ASP A 114 24.78 -3.79 5.39
N ARG A 115 23.93 -4.27 6.31
CA ARG A 115 24.01 -3.95 7.75
C ARG A 115 24.95 -4.87 8.52
N VAL A 116 25.25 -6.05 7.97
CA VAL A 116 26.06 -7.10 8.60
C VAL A 116 27.52 -7.08 8.10
N SER A 117 27.89 -6.16 7.22
CA SER A 117 29.30 -5.85 6.92
C SER A 117 29.78 -4.60 7.66
N PRO A 118 30.21 -4.68 8.93
CA PRO A 118 31.23 -3.77 9.42
C PRO A 118 32.59 -4.32 8.95
N VAL A 119 33.21 -3.60 8.00
CA VAL A 119 34.65 -3.62 7.66
C VAL A 119 35.33 -4.99 7.63
#